data_AF-A0A381X8F9-F1
#
_entry.id   AF-A0A381X8F9-F1
#
_cell.length_a   1.000
_cell.length_b   1.000
_cell.length_c   1.000
_cell.angle_alpha   90.00
_cell.angle_beta   90.00
_cell.angle_gamma   90.00
#
_symmetry.space_group_name_H-M   'P 1'
#
loop_
_entity.id
_entity.type
_entity.pdbx_description
1 polymer ?
#
loop_
_entity_poly.entity_id
_entity_poly.type
_entity_poly.pdbx_seq_one_letter_code
_entity_poly.pdbx_strand_id
1 'polypeptide(L)'
;ESVEFISITVDPVRDTPEQLKVFSSNNKADWKFLTSTSDDSFSDMASVWADYRIYVNIEEDACSGNGHYMEGYEGCHCNPGFMQDSNDTYFGKDVCILDPSYSNSNLTFEQDGIELDILSALDIWNQAGGAISEQMAVQSIEALIAQRYPASWTLMGPNATTYKSNDYYNDNLTLLEFFHTDCSHCNTQIPALKEFYSEYSDEVNVISIGGYSLGGNVDNMTTIEDFVSEHNVSWPYIYDDEYDLMGSFGLNSYPSWVLLEGNLSSGHPQVVDIFSGQQSYEGLVDIVENRSAPINASSQIVEIIDYFHHWNQGHVSDEEMITIISNILGYAHEESVEEVESYGVSHSNKLYIIDKEGNIRVVWRGIEWTYASIYHDVEALM
;
A
#
# COMPACT_ATOMS: atom_id res chain seq x y z
N GLU A 1 -34.61 -31.92 -0.30
CA GLU A 1 -34.07 -31.44 1.00
C GLU A 1 -35.21 -30.84 1.82
N SER A 2 -34.95 -30.40 3.07
CA SER A 2 -35.95 -29.74 3.94
C SER A 2 -36.01 -28.21 3.77
N VAL A 3 -35.04 -27.63 3.04
CA VAL A 3 -34.88 -26.18 2.82
C VAL A 3 -34.50 -25.99 1.35
N GLU A 4 -35.01 -24.91 0.73
CA GLU A 4 -34.55 -24.44 -0.58
C GLU A 4 -34.00 -23.01 -0.44
N PHE A 5 -32.92 -22.70 -1.15
CA PHE A 5 -32.36 -21.35 -1.24
C PHE A 5 -32.78 -20.67 -2.55
N ILE A 6 -33.11 -19.38 -2.45
CA ILE A 6 -33.44 -18.52 -3.59
C ILE A 6 -32.76 -17.16 -3.37
N SER A 7 -31.86 -16.79 -4.27
CA SER A 7 -31.35 -15.41 -4.36
C SER A 7 -32.26 -14.60 -5.30
N ILE A 8 -32.56 -13.35 -4.95
CA ILE A 8 -33.44 -12.45 -5.72
C ILE A 8 -32.65 -11.17 -5.99
N THR A 9 -32.51 -10.79 -7.27
CA THR A 9 -31.82 -9.54 -7.63
C THR A 9 -32.63 -8.29 -7.25
N VAL A 10 -31.91 -7.18 -7.04
CA VAL A 10 -32.41 -5.81 -6.94
C VAL A 10 -32.11 -4.97 -8.20
N ASP A 11 -31.25 -5.44 -9.10
CA ASP A 11 -30.91 -4.83 -10.39
C ASP A 11 -31.17 -5.83 -11.53
N PRO A 12 -32.45 -6.04 -11.92
CA PRO A 12 -32.83 -7.00 -12.96
C PRO A 12 -32.55 -6.48 -14.37
N VAL A 13 -31.97 -5.28 -14.53
CA VAL A 13 -31.43 -4.81 -15.82
C VAL A 13 -30.04 -5.38 -16.03
N ARG A 14 -29.19 -5.37 -15.00
CA ARG A 14 -27.85 -5.99 -15.06
C ARG A 14 -27.94 -7.51 -14.88
N ASP A 15 -28.59 -8.00 -13.83
CA ASP A 15 -28.70 -9.42 -13.44
C ASP A 15 -29.64 -10.24 -14.35
N THR A 16 -29.32 -10.26 -15.65
CA THR A 16 -29.99 -11.10 -16.65
C THR A 16 -29.78 -12.59 -16.36
N PRO A 17 -30.66 -13.49 -16.86
CA PRO A 17 -30.50 -14.95 -16.69
C PRO A 17 -29.13 -15.47 -17.16
N GLU A 18 -28.56 -14.87 -18.20
CA GLU A 18 -27.24 -15.17 -18.73
C GLU A 18 -26.13 -14.77 -17.74
N GLN A 19 -26.18 -13.56 -17.18
CA GLN A 19 -25.19 -13.09 -16.20
C GLN A 19 -25.28 -13.87 -14.88
N LEU A 20 -26.48 -14.07 -14.33
CA LEU A 20 -26.69 -14.85 -13.12
C LEU A 20 -26.22 -16.30 -13.26
N LYS A 21 -26.31 -16.88 -14.46
CA LYS A 21 -25.76 -18.21 -14.76
C LYS A 21 -24.23 -18.24 -14.77
N VAL A 22 -23.57 -17.17 -15.22
CA VAL A 22 -22.10 -17.04 -15.12
C VAL A 22 -21.70 -16.86 -13.66
N PHE A 23 -22.35 -15.94 -12.95
CA PHE A 23 -22.14 -15.70 -11.51
C PHE A 23 -22.29 -16.99 -10.68
N SER A 24 -23.39 -17.73 -10.86
CA SER A 24 -23.64 -18.97 -10.10
C SER A 24 -22.61 -20.05 -10.44
N SER A 25 -22.14 -20.11 -11.68
CA SER A 25 -21.10 -21.07 -12.11
C SER A 25 -19.74 -20.74 -11.50
N ASN A 26 -19.35 -19.45 -11.49
CA ASN A 26 -18.08 -18.98 -10.93
C ASN A 26 -18.05 -19.20 -9.41
N ASN A 27 -19.12 -18.81 -8.71
CA ASN A 27 -19.25 -18.92 -7.26
C ASN A 27 -19.66 -20.33 -6.78
N LYS A 28 -19.79 -21.31 -7.68
CA LYS A 28 -20.20 -22.70 -7.40
C LYS A 28 -21.55 -22.80 -6.65
N ALA A 29 -22.42 -21.83 -6.87
CA ALA A 29 -23.75 -21.75 -6.31
C ALA A 29 -24.74 -22.57 -7.18
N ASP A 30 -25.33 -23.62 -6.60
CA ASP A 30 -26.24 -24.55 -7.28
C ASP A 30 -27.73 -24.31 -6.94
N TRP A 31 -28.02 -23.28 -6.13
CA TRP A 31 -29.38 -22.88 -5.78
C TRP A 31 -30.02 -21.95 -6.82
N LYS A 32 -31.28 -21.54 -6.58
CA LYS A 32 -32.09 -20.80 -7.55
C LYS A 32 -31.78 -19.31 -7.49
N PHE A 33 -31.67 -18.65 -8.64
CA PHE A 33 -31.57 -17.21 -8.76
C PHE A 33 -32.82 -16.68 -9.50
N LEU A 34 -33.40 -15.57 -9.02
CA LEU A 34 -34.60 -14.95 -9.56
C LEU A 34 -34.30 -13.54 -10.08
N THR A 35 -34.71 -13.29 -11.32
CA THR A 35 -34.63 -12.01 -12.03
C THR A 35 -35.84 -11.86 -12.97
N SER A 36 -36.01 -10.68 -13.57
CA SER A 36 -36.97 -10.46 -14.66
C SER A 36 -36.30 -10.63 -16.03
N THR A 37 -37.12 -10.94 -17.04
CA THR A 37 -36.70 -11.06 -18.45
C THR A 37 -37.53 -10.15 -19.36
N SER A 38 -38.17 -9.12 -18.81
CA SER A 38 -38.99 -8.16 -19.56
C SER A 38 -38.21 -6.88 -19.89
N ASP A 39 -38.65 -6.17 -20.93
CA ASP A 39 -38.09 -4.87 -21.32
C ASP A 39 -38.37 -3.74 -20.29
N ASP A 40 -39.19 -4.02 -19.27
CA ASP A 40 -39.53 -3.16 -18.13
C ASP A 40 -39.23 -3.91 -16.82
N SER A 41 -38.02 -4.48 -16.74
CA SER A 41 -37.60 -5.46 -15.74
C SER A 41 -37.76 -5.00 -14.28
N PHE A 42 -37.61 -3.69 -14.04
CA PHE A 42 -37.85 -3.06 -12.74
C PHE A 42 -39.31 -3.14 -12.30
N SER A 43 -40.31 -3.01 -13.19
CA SER A 43 -41.72 -2.96 -12.78
C SER A 43 -42.24 -4.33 -12.33
N ASP A 44 -41.79 -5.41 -12.97
CA ASP A 44 -42.10 -6.79 -12.57
C ASP A 44 -41.51 -7.10 -11.18
N MET A 45 -40.22 -6.77 -10.97
CA MET A 45 -39.53 -7.05 -9.70
C MET A 45 -39.97 -6.14 -8.55
N ALA A 46 -40.44 -4.92 -8.83
CA ALA A 46 -40.97 -4.01 -7.81
C ALA A 46 -42.10 -4.62 -6.97
N SER A 47 -42.91 -5.51 -7.56
CA SER A 47 -43.95 -6.25 -6.84
C SER A 47 -43.34 -7.22 -5.80
N VAL A 48 -42.30 -7.97 -6.19
CA VAL A 48 -41.56 -8.90 -5.33
C VAL A 48 -40.86 -8.15 -4.20
N TRP A 49 -40.16 -7.06 -4.51
CA TRP A 49 -39.49 -6.24 -3.50
C TRP A 49 -40.47 -5.63 -2.50
N ALA A 50 -41.62 -5.14 -2.95
CA ALA A 50 -42.66 -4.58 -2.08
C ALA A 50 -43.20 -5.62 -1.08
N ASP A 51 -43.49 -6.85 -1.52
CA ASP A 51 -43.95 -7.95 -0.66
C ASP A 51 -42.90 -8.28 0.42
N TYR A 52 -41.61 -8.28 0.08
CA TYR A 52 -40.50 -8.47 1.02
C TYR A 52 -40.00 -7.15 1.66
N ARG A 53 -40.72 -6.04 1.51
CA ARG A 53 -40.36 -4.71 2.05
C ARG A 53 -38.91 -4.30 1.78
N ILE A 54 -38.37 -4.71 0.64
CA ILE A 54 -37.07 -4.25 0.14
C ILE A 54 -37.35 -2.89 -0.50
N TYR A 55 -36.66 -1.87 -0.01
CA TYR A 55 -36.66 -0.55 -0.63
C TYR A 55 -35.42 -0.46 -1.49
N VAL A 56 -35.63 -0.16 -2.76
CA VAL A 56 -34.59 0.04 -3.76
C VAL A 56 -34.62 1.52 -4.10
N ASN A 57 -33.64 2.28 -3.60
CA ASN A 57 -33.47 3.69 -3.92
C ASN A 57 -32.52 3.80 -5.11
N ILE A 58 -33.03 4.31 -6.22
CA ILE A 58 -32.20 4.60 -7.39
C ILE A 58 -31.75 6.06 -7.29
N GLU A 59 -30.45 6.28 -7.17
CA GLU A 59 -29.83 7.60 -7.21
C GLU A 59 -29.32 7.83 -8.65
N GLU A 60 -29.98 8.72 -9.40
CA GLU A 60 -29.66 9.01 -10.82
C GLU A 60 -28.25 9.60 -11.02
N ASP A 61 -27.61 10.03 -9.93
CA ASP A 61 -26.31 10.71 -9.85
C ASP A 61 -25.20 9.88 -9.19
N ALA A 62 -25.51 8.69 -8.66
CA ALA A 62 -24.53 7.81 -8.05
C ALA A 62 -23.66 7.08 -9.10
N CYS A 63 -22.38 6.95 -8.81
CA CYS A 63 -21.37 6.47 -9.74
C CYS A 63 -21.23 4.95 -9.71
N SER A 64 -21.08 4.31 -10.87
CA SER A 64 -20.86 2.87 -10.97
C SER A 64 -19.79 2.52 -12.01
N GLY A 65 -19.37 1.25 -12.02
CA GLY A 65 -18.29 0.77 -12.86
C GLY A 65 -16.95 1.36 -12.43
N ASN A 66 -16.20 1.90 -13.39
CA ASN A 66 -14.87 2.47 -13.15
C ASN A 66 -14.88 3.96 -12.73
N GLY A 67 -16.05 4.54 -12.44
CA GLY A 67 -16.20 5.95 -12.08
C GLY A 67 -16.61 6.16 -10.62
N HIS A 68 -16.08 7.22 -9.99
CA HIS A 68 -16.31 7.57 -8.59
C HIS A 68 -16.72 9.04 -8.38
N TYR A 69 -17.10 9.37 -7.14
CA TYR A 69 -17.52 10.71 -6.72
C TYR A 69 -16.34 11.51 -6.14
N MET A 70 -16.23 12.78 -6.52
CA MET A 70 -15.30 13.75 -5.91
C MET A 70 -16.05 14.97 -5.37
N GLU A 71 -15.76 15.35 -4.13
CA GLU A 71 -16.35 16.54 -3.52
C GLU A 71 -15.98 17.81 -4.31
N GLY A 72 -16.99 18.53 -4.77
CA GLY A 72 -16.83 19.76 -5.57
C GLY A 72 -16.76 19.56 -7.09
N TYR A 73 -16.86 18.33 -7.59
CA TYR A 73 -16.98 18.02 -9.02
C TYR A 73 -18.45 17.75 -9.39
N GLU A 74 -18.94 18.28 -10.52
CA GLU A 74 -20.35 18.12 -10.93
C GLU A 74 -20.51 16.85 -11.79
N GLY A 75 -20.93 15.76 -11.15
CA GLY A 75 -21.12 14.44 -11.74
C GLY A 75 -20.00 13.45 -11.35
N CYS A 76 -20.05 12.26 -11.93
CA CYS A 76 -19.07 11.21 -11.71
C CYS A 76 -17.83 11.41 -12.59
N HIS A 77 -16.65 11.04 -12.07
CA HIS A 77 -15.39 11.13 -12.79
C HIS A 77 -14.65 9.79 -12.80
N CYS A 78 -13.64 9.70 -13.67
CA CYS A 78 -12.72 8.57 -13.73
C CYS A 78 -11.32 9.05 -13.32
N ASN A 79 -10.34 8.13 -13.34
CA ASN A 79 -8.94 8.44 -13.04
C ASN A 79 -8.40 9.56 -13.94
N PRO A 80 -7.42 10.37 -13.49
CA PRO A 80 -6.94 11.54 -14.21
C PRO A 80 -6.55 11.24 -15.67
N GLY A 81 -7.08 12.00 -16.62
CA GLY A 81 -6.93 11.72 -18.06
C GLY A 81 -8.07 10.90 -18.69
N PHE A 82 -8.98 10.39 -17.87
CA PHE A 82 -10.18 9.71 -18.30
C PHE A 82 -11.43 10.42 -17.75
N MET A 83 -12.50 10.41 -18.52
CA MET A 83 -13.83 10.86 -18.15
C MET A 83 -14.84 9.72 -18.38
N GLN A 84 -15.97 9.73 -17.70
CA GLN A 84 -17.06 8.82 -18.05
C GLN A 84 -17.56 9.08 -19.47
N ASP A 85 -17.92 8.02 -20.19
CA ASP A 85 -18.57 8.16 -21.49
C ASP A 85 -20.00 8.68 -21.31
N SER A 86 -20.17 9.98 -21.55
CA SER A 86 -21.48 10.64 -21.54
C SER A 86 -22.44 10.13 -22.64
N ASN A 87 -21.96 9.29 -23.57
CA ASN A 87 -22.77 8.60 -24.58
C ASN A 87 -23.19 7.18 -24.17
N ASP A 88 -22.63 6.61 -23.09
CA ASP A 88 -23.10 5.31 -22.57
C ASP A 88 -24.39 5.50 -21.77
N THR A 89 -25.49 5.50 -22.50
CA THR A 89 -26.84 5.51 -21.96
C THR A 89 -27.39 4.10 -21.68
N TYR A 90 -26.57 3.05 -21.79
CA TYR A 90 -27.02 1.65 -21.73
C TYR A 90 -26.59 0.96 -20.44
N PHE A 91 -25.39 1.26 -19.94
CA PHE A 91 -24.85 0.71 -18.69
C PHE A 91 -24.39 1.81 -17.74
N GLY A 92 -25.30 2.69 -17.30
CA GLY A 92 -25.07 3.56 -16.14
C GLY A 92 -23.78 4.39 -16.13
N LYS A 93 -23.24 4.77 -17.30
CA LYS A 93 -21.91 5.41 -17.45
C LYS A 93 -20.74 4.58 -16.85
N ASP A 94 -20.83 3.25 -16.82
CA ASP A 94 -19.80 2.35 -16.25
C ASP A 94 -18.44 2.42 -17.00
N VAL A 95 -18.44 2.98 -18.22
CA VAL A 95 -17.28 3.08 -19.11
C VAL A 95 -16.53 4.41 -18.95
N CYS A 96 -15.23 4.32 -18.68
CA CYS A 96 -14.29 5.43 -18.76
C CYS A 96 -13.65 5.52 -20.15
N ILE A 97 -13.68 6.70 -20.76
CA ILE A 97 -13.01 7.04 -22.02
C ILE A 97 -11.91 8.07 -21.76
N LEU A 98 -10.90 8.13 -22.63
CA LEU A 98 -9.90 9.20 -22.58
C LEU A 98 -10.58 10.57 -22.68
N ASP A 99 -10.31 11.46 -21.74
CA ASP A 99 -10.81 12.84 -21.79
C ASP A 99 -10.02 13.61 -22.87
N PRO A 100 -10.65 13.98 -24.00
CA PRO A 100 -9.96 14.66 -25.10
C PRO A 100 -9.63 16.13 -24.77
N SER A 101 -10.11 16.65 -23.63
CA SER A 101 -9.80 17.97 -23.10
C SER A 101 -8.73 17.95 -22.00
N TYR A 102 -8.34 16.76 -21.49
CA TYR A 102 -7.30 16.62 -20.47
C TYR A 102 -5.90 16.85 -21.06
N SER A 103 -5.40 18.07 -20.89
CA SER A 103 -4.07 18.50 -21.38
C SER A 103 -2.90 17.74 -20.77
N ASN A 104 -3.13 17.03 -19.66
CA ASN A 104 -2.09 16.36 -18.88
C ASN A 104 -2.04 14.85 -19.12
N SER A 105 -2.51 14.38 -20.28
CA SER A 105 -2.30 12.98 -20.74
C SER A 105 -0.82 12.64 -20.95
N ASN A 106 0.05 13.66 -21.01
CA ASN A 106 1.46 13.56 -20.64
C ASN A 106 1.66 14.12 -19.22
N LEU A 107 1.51 13.28 -18.20
CA LEU A 107 2.17 13.53 -16.92
C LEU A 107 3.66 13.30 -17.10
N THR A 108 4.41 14.34 -17.45
CA THR A 108 5.86 14.33 -17.33
C THR A 108 6.22 14.47 -15.86
N PHE A 109 6.28 13.33 -15.17
CA PHE A 109 6.97 13.23 -13.88
C PHE A 109 8.42 13.72 -14.04
N GLU A 110 9.02 14.21 -12.95
CA GLU A 110 10.43 14.56 -13.00
C GLU A 110 11.25 13.32 -13.36
N GLN A 111 12.22 13.49 -14.25
CA GLN A 111 13.11 12.40 -14.61
C GLN A 111 13.89 11.99 -13.37
N ASP A 112 13.93 10.67 -13.09
CA ASP A 112 14.52 10.07 -11.90
C ASP A 112 13.77 10.41 -10.58
N GLY A 113 12.49 10.82 -10.66
CA GLY A 113 11.58 11.04 -9.53
C GLY A 113 10.83 9.78 -9.09
N ILE A 114 10.52 9.68 -7.79
CA ILE A 114 9.95 8.48 -7.16
C ILE A 114 8.57 8.10 -7.73
N GLU A 115 7.73 9.06 -8.11
CA GLU A 115 6.47 8.81 -8.81
C GLU A 115 6.70 7.97 -10.07
N LEU A 116 7.68 8.34 -10.91
CA LEU A 116 7.96 7.65 -12.16
C LEU A 116 8.47 6.23 -11.92
N ASP A 117 9.28 6.05 -10.88
CA ASP A 117 9.86 4.76 -10.50
C ASP A 117 8.76 3.77 -10.06
N ILE A 118 7.82 4.19 -9.19
CA ILE A 118 6.68 3.35 -8.74
C ILE A 118 5.76 3.03 -9.92
N LEU A 119 5.43 4.02 -10.75
CA LEU A 119 4.58 3.79 -11.93
C LEU A 119 5.21 2.84 -12.95
N SER A 120 6.52 2.89 -13.11
CA SER A 120 7.26 1.95 -13.95
C SER A 120 7.19 0.52 -13.40
N ALA A 121 7.26 0.34 -12.07
CA ALA A 121 7.09 -0.97 -11.43
C ALA A 121 5.68 -1.55 -11.62
N LEU A 122 4.63 -0.73 -11.47
CA LEU A 122 3.24 -1.14 -11.68
C LEU A 122 2.94 -1.48 -13.15
N ASP A 123 3.44 -0.67 -14.10
CA ASP A 123 3.29 -0.94 -15.54
C ASP A 123 3.98 -2.26 -15.95
N ILE A 124 5.17 -2.54 -15.39
CA ILE A 124 5.86 -3.82 -15.58
C ILE A 124 5.03 -5.00 -15.04
N TRP A 125 4.43 -4.88 -13.85
CA TRP A 125 3.56 -5.91 -13.28
C TRP A 125 2.29 -6.13 -14.14
N ASN A 126 1.62 -5.06 -14.56
CA ASN A 126 0.43 -5.12 -15.40
C ASN A 126 0.72 -5.74 -16.78
N GLN A 127 1.78 -5.28 -17.46
CA GLN A 127 2.21 -5.85 -18.76
C GLN A 127 2.62 -7.33 -18.67
N ALA A 128 3.08 -7.78 -17.50
CA ALA A 128 3.37 -9.18 -17.25
C ALA A 128 2.09 -10.04 -17.11
N GLY A 129 0.91 -9.44 -16.92
CA GLY A 129 -0.36 -10.15 -16.71
C GLY A 129 -0.30 -11.12 -15.53
N GLY A 130 0.33 -10.70 -14.43
CA GLY A 130 0.61 -11.56 -13.26
C GLY A 130 1.75 -12.57 -13.43
N ALA A 131 2.52 -12.54 -14.54
CA ALA A 131 3.72 -13.37 -14.68
C ALA A 131 4.89 -12.93 -13.77
N ILE A 132 4.78 -11.74 -13.16
CA ILE A 132 5.52 -11.31 -11.98
C ILE A 132 4.52 -11.36 -10.83
N SER A 133 4.83 -12.08 -9.74
CA SER A 133 3.95 -12.18 -8.57
C SER A 133 3.83 -10.82 -7.85
N GLU A 134 2.70 -10.51 -7.21
CA GLU A 134 2.54 -9.25 -6.43
C GLU A 134 3.73 -9.03 -5.49
N GLN A 135 4.13 -10.06 -4.72
CA GLN A 135 5.29 -10.01 -3.82
C GLN A 135 6.58 -9.46 -4.46
N MET A 136 6.86 -9.79 -5.73
CA MET A 136 8.04 -9.26 -6.43
C MET A 136 7.83 -7.82 -6.90
N ALA A 137 6.59 -7.44 -7.24
CA ALA A 137 6.25 -6.07 -7.56
C ALA A 137 6.36 -5.18 -6.30
N VAL A 138 5.78 -5.58 -5.16
CA VAL A 138 5.88 -4.78 -3.93
C VAL A 138 7.32 -4.70 -3.42
N GLN A 139 8.09 -5.79 -3.43
CA GLN A 139 9.54 -5.76 -3.11
C GLN A 139 10.34 -4.80 -4.01
N SER A 140 9.94 -4.64 -5.27
CA SER A 140 10.56 -3.67 -6.17
C SER A 140 10.20 -2.24 -5.76
N ILE A 141 8.95 -1.99 -5.36
CA ILE A 141 8.48 -0.69 -4.87
C ILE A 141 9.12 -0.35 -3.51
N GLU A 142 9.29 -1.32 -2.60
CA GLU A 142 10.05 -1.16 -1.35
C GLU A 142 11.47 -0.68 -1.62
N ALA A 143 12.20 -1.36 -2.49
CA ALA A 143 13.58 -1.03 -2.78
C ALA A 143 13.71 0.38 -3.38
N LEU A 144 12.73 0.81 -4.18
CA LEU A 144 12.66 2.17 -4.72
C LEU A 144 12.34 3.21 -3.64
N ILE A 145 11.38 2.94 -2.75
CA ILE A 145 11.03 3.83 -1.64
C ILE A 145 12.18 3.93 -0.65
N ALA A 146 12.76 2.80 -0.22
CA ALA A 146 13.87 2.77 0.74
C ALA A 146 15.12 3.52 0.26
N GLN A 147 15.37 3.57 -1.05
CA GLN A 147 16.41 4.40 -1.65
C GLN A 147 16.14 5.92 -1.56
N ARG A 148 14.91 6.35 -1.24
CA ARG A 148 14.50 7.77 -1.14
C ARG A 148 14.00 8.17 0.25
N TYR A 149 13.45 7.24 1.03
CA TYR A 149 12.83 7.43 2.34
C TYR A 149 13.21 6.24 3.23
N PRO A 150 13.95 6.44 4.33
CA PRO A 150 14.43 5.36 5.16
C PRO A 150 13.33 4.79 6.06
N ALA A 151 13.28 3.48 6.22
CA ALA A 151 12.35 2.83 7.14
C ALA A 151 12.57 3.27 8.61
N SER A 152 11.50 3.24 9.39
CA SER A 152 11.55 3.41 10.85
C SER A 152 12.15 2.17 11.53
N TRP A 153 13.11 2.34 12.42
CA TRP A 153 13.79 1.25 13.12
C TRP A 153 13.92 1.49 14.62
N THR A 154 14.05 0.40 15.38
CA THR A 154 14.39 0.41 16.81
C THR A 154 15.34 -0.75 17.07
N LEU A 155 16.60 -0.45 17.32
CA LEU A 155 17.69 -1.42 17.38
C LEU A 155 18.52 -1.24 18.66
N MET A 156 19.33 -2.26 18.99
CA MET A 156 20.23 -2.21 20.14
C MET A 156 21.62 -1.77 19.72
N GLY A 157 22.36 -1.18 20.67
CA GLY A 157 23.79 -0.93 20.56
C GLY A 157 24.52 -1.26 21.86
N PRO A 158 25.83 -0.92 21.94
CA PRO A 158 26.68 -1.15 23.09
C PRO A 158 26.05 -0.83 24.45
N ASN A 159 26.39 -1.64 25.46
CA ASN A 159 25.89 -1.55 26.83
C ASN A 159 24.36 -1.75 26.96
N ALA A 160 23.74 -2.48 26.02
CA ALA A 160 22.30 -2.67 25.89
C ALA A 160 21.50 -1.36 25.77
N THR A 161 22.09 -0.35 25.11
CA THR A 161 21.41 0.90 24.79
C THR A 161 20.43 0.65 23.64
N THR A 162 19.19 1.13 23.73
CA THR A 162 18.22 1.07 22.63
C THR A 162 18.19 2.41 21.91
N TYR A 163 18.30 2.37 20.59
CA TYR A 163 18.26 3.53 19.70
C TYR A 163 17.05 3.45 18.78
N LYS A 164 16.50 4.60 18.38
CA LYS A 164 15.37 4.68 17.45
C LYS A 164 15.63 5.70 16.37
N SER A 165 15.19 5.40 15.15
CA SER A 165 15.22 6.31 14.00
C SER A 165 14.71 7.71 14.35
N ASN A 166 13.56 7.79 15.04
CA ASN A 166 12.89 9.05 15.36
C ASN A 166 13.64 9.92 16.36
N ASP A 167 14.63 9.38 17.08
CA ASP A 167 15.49 10.16 17.99
C ASP A 167 16.57 10.95 17.21
N TYR A 168 16.80 10.62 15.93
CA TYR A 168 17.83 11.22 15.07
C TYR A 168 17.28 11.92 13.83
N TYR A 169 16.23 11.35 13.23
CA TYR A 169 15.56 11.83 12.01
C TYR A 169 14.78 13.15 12.18
N ASN A 170 14.92 13.81 13.34
CA ASN A 170 14.33 15.11 13.65
C ASN A 170 15.33 16.28 13.53
N ASP A 171 16.64 16.03 13.57
CA ASP A 171 17.65 17.09 13.68
C ASP A 171 18.28 17.47 12.32
N ASN A 172 17.43 17.65 11.30
CA ASN A 172 17.75 18.04 9.92
C ASN A 172 18.67 17.10 9.12
N LEU A 173 19.79 16.61 9.65
CA LEU A 173 20.75 15.77 8.93
C LEU A 173 21.16 14.54 9.76
N THR A 174 21.17 13.38 9.13
CA THR A 174 21.68 12.13 9.72
C THR A 174 22.58 11.41 8.71
N LEU A 175 23.82 11.12 9.10
CA LEU A 175 24.78 10.34 8.33
C LEU A 175 24.87 8.92 8.90
N LEU A 176 24.49 7.93 8.10
CA LEU A 176 24.60 6.51 8.43
C LEU A 176 25.89 5.93 7.83
N GLU A 177 26.71 5.26 8.62
CA GLU A 177 27.85 4.43 8.20
C GLU A 177 27.49 2.94 8.34
N PHE A 178 27.54 2.18 7.27
CA PHE A 178 27.44 0.73 7.28
C PHE A 178 28.85 0.13 7.28
N PHE A 179 29.23 -0.50 8.39
CA PHE A 179 30.60 -0.96 8.64
C PHE A 179 30.66 -2.43 9.11
N HIS A 180 31.89 -2.94 9.23
CA HIS A 180 32.20 -4.19 9.92
C HIS A 180 33.52 -4.03 10.68
N THR A 181 33.66 -4.59 11.88
CA THR A 181 34.87 -4.43 12.72
C THR A 181 36.16 -4.93 12.07
N ASP A 182 36.11 -5.98 11.24
CA ASP A 182 37.26 -6.53 10.50
C ASP A 182 37.59 -5.77 9.18
N CYS A 183 36.80 -4.76 8.82
CA CYS A 183 37.00 -3.97 7.60
C CYS A 183 38.20 -3.03 7.75
N SER A 184 39.29 -3.32 7.01
CA SER A 184 40.53 -2.51 7.01
C SER A 184 40.28 -1.02 6.68
N HIS A 185 39.40 -0.74 5.71
CA HIS A 185 39.02 0.62 5.32
C HIS A 185 38.25 1.35 6.44
N CYS A 186 37.29 0.66 7.06
CA CYS A 186 36.48 1.16 8.16
C CYS A 186 37.34 1.48 9.40
N ASN A 187 38.32 0.63 9.73
CA ASN A 187 39.33 0.92 10.76
C ASN A 187 40.20 2.15 10.40
N THR A 188 40.56 2.30 9.12
CA THR A 188 41.47 3.37 8.67
C THR A 188 40.82 4.76 8.67
N GLN A 189 39.48 4.85 8.54
CA GLN A 189 38.76 6.13 8.54
C GLN A 189 38.35 6.66 9.92
N ILE A 190 38.45 5.87 10.99
CA ILE A 190 38.09 6.31 12.36
C ILE A 190 38.71 7.66 12.77
N PRO A 191 39.99 7.99 12.47
CA PRO A 191 40.54 9.31 12.78
C PRO A 191 39.81 10.47 12.09
N ALA A 192 39.42 10.29 10.82
CA ALA A 192 38.67 11.28 10.05
C ALA A 192 37.22 11.41 10.56
N LEU A 193 36.57 10.29 10.91
CA LEU A 193 35.24 10.31 11.52
C LEU A 193 35.21 11.03 12.87
N LYS A 194 36.26 10.86 13.69
CA LYS A 194 36.39 11.60 14.96
C LYS A 194 36.56 13.10 14.76
N GLU A 195 37.34 13.50 13.77
CA GLU A 195 37.53 14.91 13.42
C GLU A 195 36.21 15.50 12.89
N PHE A 196 35.53 14.79 11.98
CA PHE A 196 34.22 15.19 11.48
C PHE A 196 33.17 15.31 12.59
N TYR A 197 33.01 14.27 13.42
CA TYR A 197 32.05 14.29 14.53
C TYR A 197 32.36 15.40 15.55
N SER A 198 33.64 15.71 15.81
CA SER A 198 34.00 16.78 16.75
C SER A 198 33.62 18.18 16.27
N GLU A 199 33.50 18.40 14.96
CA GLU A 199 33.17 19.70 14.37
C GLU A 199 31.69 19.80 13.94
N TYR A 200 31.07 18.68 13.52
CA TYR A 200 29.72 18.63 12.95
C TYR A 200 28.64 17.98 13.84
N SER A 201 28.94 17.50 15.06
CA SER A 201 27.91 16.83 15.90
C SER A 201 26.70 17.69 16.28
N ASP A 202 26.83 19.02 16.21
CA ASP A 202 25.74 19.97 16.45
C ASP A 202 24.84 20.18 15.20
N GLU A 203 25.27 19.70 14.03
CA GLU A 203 24.62 19.89 12.73
C GLU A 203 24.25 18.57 12.02
N VAL A 204 24.93 17.46 12.34
CA VAL A 204 24.77 16.14 11.71
C VAL A 204 24.81 15.04 12.76
N ASN A 205 23.72 14.27 12.87
CA ASN A 205 23.69 13.04 13.64
C ASN A 205 24.48 11.94 12.92
N VAL A 206 25.58 11.45 13.50
CA VAL A 206 26.39 10.35 12.94
C VAL A 206 26.05 9.04 13.63
N ILE A 207 25.76 7.99 12.85
CA ILE A 207 25.38 6.66 13.36
C ILE A 207 26.14 5.58 12.59
N SER A 208 26.84 4.69 13.30
CA SER A 208 27.52 3.54 12.69
C SER A 208 26.73 2.25 12.93
N ILE A 209 26.42 1.51 11.88
CA ILE A 209 25.56 0.32 11.88
C ILE A 209 26.38 -0.88 11.42
N GLY A 210 26.39 -1.96 12.21
CA GLY A 210 27.10 -3.20 11.93
C GLY A 210 26.33 -4.42 12.45
N GLY A 211 26.93 -5.60 12.33
CA GLY A 211 26.26 -6.91 12.57
C GLY A 211 26.25 -7.83 11.35
N TYR A 212 26.78 -7.33 10.24
CA TYR A 212 26.77 -7.98 8.94
C TYR A 212 27.98 -8.90 8.72
N SER A 213 28.04 -9.60 7.57
CA SER A 213 29.13 -10.53 7.26
C SER A 213 30.23 -9.92 6.37
N LEU A 214 31.49 -10.20 6.72
CA LEU A 214 32.68 -9.95 5.91
C LEU A 214 33.61 -11.16 5.94
N GLY A 215 33.93 -11.72 4.76
CA GLY A 215 34.91 -12.81 4.64
C GLY A 215 34.55 -14.12 5.37
N GLY A 216 33.28 -14.29 5.78
CA GLY A 216 32.83 -15.41 6.59
C GLY A 216 32.92 -15.18 8.11
N ASN A 217 33.39 -14.01 8.55
CA ASN A 217 33.07 -13.50 9.88
C ASN A 217 31.70 -12.80 9.84
N VAL A 218 31.06 -12.64 10.99
CA VAL A 218 29.82 -11.87 11.19
C VAL A 218 29.97 -11.11 12.49
N ASP A 219 29.75 -9.79 12.45
CA ASP A 219 29.79 -8.98 13.66
C ASP A 219 28.68 -9.37 14.65
N ASN A 220 28.95 -9.17 15.94
CA ASN A 220 27.96 -9.32 17.00
C ASN A 220 28.13 -8.18 18.01
N MET A 221 27.18 -8.02 18.92
CA MET A 221 27.24 -6.96 19.94
C MET A 221 28.60 -6.86 20.65
N THR A 222 29.24 -8.00 20.97
CA THR A 222 30.55 -8.01 21.63
C THR A 222 31.66 -7.43 20.75
N THR A 223 31.70 -7.77 19.46
CA THR A 223 32.76 -7.23 18.57
C THR A 223 32.58 -5.73 18.34
N ILE A 224 31.32 -5.26 18.27
CA ILE A 224 31.01 -3.83 18.19
C ILE A 224 31.37 -3.11 19.51
N GLU A 225 31.07 -3.68 20.68
CA GLU A 225 31.47 -3.14 21.99
C GLU A 225 33.00 -3.04 22.15
N ASP A 226 33.74 -4.08 21.73
CA ASP A 226 35.19 -4.11 21.73
C ASP A 226 35.77 -3.06 20.75
N PHE A 227 35.21 -2.95 19.54
CA PHE A 227 35.62 -1.97 18.53
C PHE A 227 35.43 -0.52 19.00
N VAL A 228 34.26 -0.21 19.59
CA VAL A 228 33.96 1.10 20.17
C VAL A 228 34.94 1.45 21.29
N SER A 229 35.30 0.46 22.11
CA SER A 229 36.23 0.60 23.23
C SER A 229 37.69 0.76 22.79
N GLU A 230 38.15 -0.03 21.81
CA GLU A 230 39.51 0.04 21.25
C GLU A 230 39.73 1.37 20.55
N HIS A 231 38.79 1.79 19.71
CA HIS A 231 38.88 3.04 18.98
C HIS A 231 38.55 4.26 19.84
N ASN A 232 37.88 4.13 21.00
CA ASN A 232 37.44 5.23 21.86
C ASN A 232 36.62 6.28 21.08
N VAL A 233 35.54 5.82 20.47
CA VAL A 233 34.54 6.61 19.71
C VAL A 233 33.30 6.86 20.56
N SER A 234 32.53 7.91 20.24
CA SER A 234 31.49 8.44 21.13
C SER A 234 30.12 8.69 20.49
N TRP A 235 30.00 8.54 19.17
CA TRP A 235 28.72 8.59 18.48
C TRP A 235 27.99 7.22 18.57
N PRO A 236 26.68 7.15 18.31
CA PRO A 236 25.91 5.91 18.31
C PRO A 236 26.51 4.82 17.41
N TYR A 237 26.70 3.63 17.99
CA TYR A 237 26.93 2.38 17.28
C TYR A 237 25.72 1.47 17.46
N ILE A 238 25.25 0.87 16.39
CA ILE A 238 24.02 0.06 16.32
C ILE A 238 24.33 -1.32 15.76
N TYR A 239 23.66 -2.32 16.31
CA TYR A 239 23.68 -3.71 15.86
C TYR A 239 22.38 -4.04 15.12
N ASP A 240 22.52 -4.42 13.86
CA ASP A 240 21.48 -4.91 12.94
C ASP A 240 21.87 -6.32 12.49
N ASP A 241 21.25 -7.33 13.10
CA ASP A 241 21.54 -8.76 12.85
C ASP A 241 20.68 -9.42 11.77
N GLU A 242 19.58 -8.79 11.36
CA GLU A 242 18.68 -9.32 10.33
C GLU A 242 19.04 -8.80 8.91
N TYR A 243 20.00 -7.86 8.80
CA TYR A 243 20.43 -7.21 7.54
C TYR A 243 19.39 -6.21 6.98
N ASP A 244 18.37 -5.87 7.75
CA ASP A 244 17.21 -5.08 7.29
C ASP A 244 17.63 -3.70 6.76
N LEU A 245 18.47 -2.96 7.48
CA LEU A 245 18.85 -1.59 7.07
C LEU A 245 19.81 -1.59 5.89
N MET A 246 20.84 -2.43 5.93
CA MET A 246 21.82 -2.49 4.82
C MET A 246 21.16 -3.02 3.54
N GLY A 247 20.26 -4.00 3.68
CA GLY A 247 19.46 -4.54 2.59
C GLY A 247 18.49 -3.52 1.99
N SER A 248 17.78 -2.75 2.82
CA SER A 248 16.78 -1.78 2.34
C SER A 248 17.38 -0.71 1.43
N PHE A 249 18.60 -0.24 1.72
CA PHE A 249 19.30 0.73 0.87
C PHE A 249 20.03 0.09 -0.34
N GLY A 250 19.88 -1.22 -0.57
CA GLY A 250 20.54 -1.94 -1.66
C GLY A 250 22.07 -2.07 -1.50
N LEU A 251 22.59 -1.86 -0.29
CA LEU A 251 24.02 -1.86 0.00
C LEU A 251 24.57 -3.28 0.15
N ASN A 252 25.83 -3.48 -0.25
CA ASN A 252 26.49 -4.80 -0.22
C ASN A 252 28.02 -4.74 0.01
N SER A 253 28.55 -3.60 0.48
CA SER A 253 29.99 -3.37 0.66
C SER A 253 30.29 -2.54 1.91
N TYR A 254 31.54 -2.55 2.39
CA TYR A 254 31.95 -1.77 3.56
C TYR A 254 33.21 -0.93 3.28
N PRO A 255 33.28 0.31 3.79
CA PRO A 255 32.15 1.05 4.37
C PRO A 255 31.18 1.48 3.24
N SER A 256 29.89 1.51 3.54
CA SER A 256 28.87 2.18 2.72
C SER A 256 28.15 3.23 3.56
N TRP A 257 27.47 4.17 2.91
CA TRP A 257 26.95 5.36 3.59
C TRP A 257 25.62 5.80 3.00
N VAL A 258 24.79 6.39 3.85
CA VAL A 258 23.55 7.05 3.47
C VAL A 258 23.48 8.39 4.18
N LEU A 259 23.33 9.47 3.43
CA LEU A 259 23.04 10.80 3.98
C LEU A 259 21.52 11.02 3.92
N LEU A 260 20.94 11.30 5.08
CA LEU A 260 19.53 11.61 5.25
C LEU A 260 19.35 13.10 5.57
N GLU A 261 18.38 13.75 4.93
CA GLU A 261 17.95 15.11 5.26
C GLU A 261 16.44 15.16 5.51
N GLY A 262 16.03 15.81 6.60
CA GLY A 262 14.64 16.10 6.88
C GLY A 262 14.32 16.23 8.37
N ASN A 263 13.03 16.40 8.64
CA ASN A 263 12.49 16.56 9.97
C ASN A 263 11.06 16.01 9.98
N LEU A 264 10.74 15.10 10.90
CA LEU A 264 9.43 14.41 10.96
C LEU A 264 8.23 15.36 11.13
N SER A 265 8.44 16.62 11.51
CA SER A 265 7.38 17.66 11.52
C SER A 265 7.04 18.22 10.13
N SER A 266 7.87 17.97 9.12
CA SER A 266 7.70 18.37 7.72
C SER A 266 7.48 17.21 6.75
N GLY A 267 7.68 15.97 7.19
CA GLY A 267 7.56 14.74 6.40
C GLY A 267 8.60 13.70 6.83
N HIS A 268 8.55 12.50 6.26
CA HIS A 268 9.64 11.52 6.44
C HIS A 268 10.98 12.11 5.97
N PRO A 269 12.10 11.83 6.65
CA PRO A 269 13.41 12.21 6.16
C PRO A 269 13.67 11.56 4.80
N GLN A 270 14.55 12.16 4.02
CA GLN A 270 14.84 11.72 2.68
C GLN A 270 16.30 11.34 2.52
N VAL A 271 16.55 10.30 1.74
CA VAL A 271 17.89 9.95 1.28
C VAL A 271 18.31 10.97 0.22
N VAL A 272 19.31 11.79 0.56
CA VAL A 272 19.88 12.81 -0.33
C VAL A 272 21.19 12.37 -0.98
N ASP A 273 21.87 11.36 -0.43
CA ASP A 273 23.01 10.69 -1.06
C ASP A 273 23.20 9.24 -0.56
N ILE A 274 23.70 8.36 -1.44
CA ILE A 274 24.14 6.99 -1.13
C ILE A 274 25.49 6.76 -1.80
N PHE A 275 26.52 6.47 -1.00
CA PHE A 275 27.89 6.32 -1.50
C PHE A 275 28.65 5.21 -0.77
N SER A 276 29.79 4.80 -1.33
CA SER A 276 30.58 3.66 -0.82
C SER A 276 32.07 3.95 -0.83
N GLY A 277 32.80 3.19 -0.03
CA GLY A 277 34.24 3.32 0.14
C GLY A 277 34.65 4.29 1.25
N GLN A 278 35.95 4.21 1.56
CA GLN A 278 36.59 4.93 2.65
C GLN A 278 36.54 6.44 2.45
N GLN A 279 36.15 7.19 3.48
CA GLN A 279 36.11 8.66 3.43
C GLN A 279 37.27 9.33 4.17
N SER A 280 37.63 10.54 3.72
CA SER A 280 38.43 11.50 4.50
C SER A 280 37.52 12.54 5.16
N TYR A 281 38.07 13.36 6.05
CA TYR A 281 37.34 14.47 6.66
C TYR A 281 36.77 15.41 5.59
N GLU A 282 37.58 15.80 4.61
CA GLU A 282 37.16 16.69 3.52
C GLU A 282 36.09 16.05 2.62
N GLY A 283 36.11 14.72 2.45
CA GLY A 283 35.06 14.00 1.73
C GLY A 283 33.71 14.08 2.45
N LEU A 284 33.69 13.81 3.77
CA LEU A 284 32.48 13.92 4.58
C LEU A 284 31.92 15.34 4.61
N VAL A 285 32.79 16.37 4.66
CA VAL A 285 32.40 17.77 4.57
C VAL A 285 31.80 18.09 3.19
N ASP A 286 32.44 17.67 2.09
CA ASP A 286 31.92 17.91 0.73
C ASP A 286 30.54 17.26 0.52
N ILE A 287 30.38 16.02 0.99
CA ILE A 287 29.10 15.30 0.99
C ILE A 287 28.02 16.07 1.74
N VAL A 288 28.32 16.64 2.92
CA VAL A 288 27.33 17.37 3.72
C VAL A 288 27.04 18.76 3.16
N GLU A 289 28.06 19.54 2.79
CA GLU A 289 27.90 20.93 2.35
C GLU A 289 27.37 21.06 0.91
N ASN A 290 27.70 20.11 0.01
CA ASN A 290 27.32 20.13 -1.40
C ASN A 290 26.30 19.04 -1.79
N ARG A 291 25.58 18.46 -0.81
CA ARG A 291 24.49 17.49 -1.02
C ARG A 291 23.40 17.99 -1.98
N SER A 292 22.72 17.04 -2.60
CA SER A 292 21.46 17.28 -3.31
C SER A 292 20.38 17.79 -2.35
N ALA A 293 19.48 18.65 -2.83
CA ALA A 293 18.30 19.01 -2.07
C ALA A 293 17.31 17.81 -1.99
N PRO A 294 16.50 17.71 -0.93
CA PRO A 294 15.41 16.73 -0.86
C PRO A 294 14.45 16.81 -2.05
N ILE A 295 13.92 15.66 -2.44
CA ILE A 295 12.92 15.48 -3.50
C ILE A 295 11.58 16.06 -3.03
N ASN A 296 10.89 16.77 -3.91
CA ASN A 296 9.56 17.28 -3.65
C ASN A 296 8.48 16.27 -4.08
N ALA A 297 8.23 15.26 -3.25
CA ALA A 297 7.20 14.26 -3.54
C ALA A 297 5.78 14.82 -3.47
N SER A 298 4.91 14.26 -4.31
CA SER A 298 3.47 14.52 -4.30
C SER A 298 2.77 13.94 -3.06
N SER A 299 1.61 14.50 -2.72
CA SER A 299 0.77 14.05 -1.59
C SER A 299 0.44 12.56 -1.65
N GLN A 300 0.20 12.04 -2.85
CA GLN A 300 -0.07 10.62 -3.12
C GLN A 300 1.09 9.72 -2.67
N ILE A 301 2.32 10.10 -2.98
CA ILE A 301 3.50 9.33 -2.58
C ILE A 301 3.71 9.38 -1.07
N VAL A 302 3.46 10.53 -0.43
CA VAL A 302 3.53 10.65 1.04
C VAL A 302 2.52 9.70 1.71
N GLU A 303 1.29 9.65 1.21
CA GLU A 303 0.26 8.73 1.71
C GLU A 303 0.64 7.25 1.52
N ILE A 304 1.20 6.90 0.36
CA ILE A 304 1.72 5.55 0.09
C ILE A 304 2.81 5.15 1.09
N ILE A 305 3.78 6.04 1.36
CA ILE A 305 4.87 5.79 2.31
C ILE A 305 4.35 5.52 3.73
N ASP A 306 3.28 6.21 4.16
CA ASP A 306 2.64 5.94 5.45
C ASP A 306 2.02 4.53 5.52
N TYR A 307 1.44 4.03 4.42
CA TYR A 307 0.94 2.65 4.34
C TYR A 307 2.05 1.59 4.32
N PHE A 308 3.23 1.86 3.74
CA PHE A 308 4.37 0.94 3.79
C PHE A 308 4.79 0.61 5.23
N HIS A 309 4.69 1.56 6.17
CA HIS A 309 4.95 1.28 7.59
C HIS A 309 4.00 0.23 8.19
N HIS A 310 2.73 0.24 7.78
CA HIS A 310 1.73 -0.73 8.22
C HIS A 310 1.93 -2.11 7.57
N TRP A 311 2.28 -2.13 6.28
CA TRP A 311 2.56 -3.36 5.54
C TRP A 311 3.84 -4.06 6.06
N ASN A 312 4.92 -3.31 6.37
CA ASN A 312 6.13 -3.85 7.00
C ASN A 312 5.89 -4.45 8.40
N GLN A 313 4.78 -4.11 9.06
CA GLN A 313 4.35 -4.70 10.33
C GLN A 313 3.41 -5.90 10.16
N GLY A 314 3.09 -6.29 8.92
CA GLY A 314 2.13 -7.34 8.62
C GLY A 314 0.68 -6.95 8.94
N HIS A 315 0.37 -5.65 9.02
CA HIS A 315 -1.00 -5.14 9.21
C HIS A 315 -1.78 -5.00 7.89
N VAL A 316 -1.09 -5.15 6.76
CA VAL A 316 -1.60 -5.12 5.38
C VAL A 316 -0.98 -6.34 4.68
N SER A 317 -1.60 -6.87 3.62
CA SER A 317 -1.03 -7.90 2.74
C SER A 317 -0.39 -7.32 1.47
N ASP A 318 0.41 -8.12 0.74
CA ASP A 318 1.02 -7.71 -0.53
C ASP A 318 -0.05 -7.30 -1.58
N GLU A 319 -1.17 -8.03 -1.62
CA GLU A 319 -2.36 -7.82 -2.47
C GLU A 319 -3.10 -6.52 -2.10
N GLU A 320 -3.32 -6.31 -0.80
CA GLU A 320 -3.91 -5.07 -0.27
C GLU A 320 -2.98 -3.88 -0.54
N MET A 321 -1.65 -4.05 -0.45
CA MET A 321 -0.69 -2.98 -0.68
C MET A 321 -0.61 -2.58 -2.16
N ILE A 322 -0.62 -3.54 -3.10
CA ILE A 322 -0.79 -3.24 -4.54
C ILE A 322 -2.10 -2.48 -4.78
N THR A 323 -3.19 -2.88 -4.14
CA THR A 323 -4.49 -2.19 -4.26
C THR A 323 -4.45 -0.76 -3.73
N ILE A 324 -3.85 -0.53 -2.55
CA ILE A 324 -3.68 0.80 -1.95
C ILE A 324 -2.85 1.72 -2.85
N ILE A 325 -1.69 1.25 -3.31
CA ILE A 325 -0.81 2.01 -4.21
C ILE A 325 -1.55 2.34 -5.52
N SER A 326 -2.24 1.34 -6.09
CA SER A 326 -2.98 1.52 -7.34
C SER A 326 -4.07 2.58 -7.18
N ASN A 327 -4.90 2.48 -6.15
CA ASN A 327 -5.96 3.45 -5.86
C ASN A 327 -5.42 4.86 -5.64
N ILE A 328 -4.38 5.03 -4.82
CA ILE A 328 -3.79 6.35 -4.53
C ILE A 328 -3.16 6.98 -5.79
N LEU A 329 -2.58 6.18 -6.69
CA LEU A 329 -2.00 6.67 -7.95
C LEU A 329 -3.02 6.78 -9.10
N GLY A 330 -4.28 6.40 -8.90
CA GLY A 330 -5.29 6.38 -9.97
C GLY A 330 -5.02 5.30 -11.03
N TYR A 331 -4.40 4.19 -10.63
CA TYR A 331 -4.28 2.98 -11.43
C TYR A 331 -5.42 2.03 -11.04
N ALA A 332 -6.14 1.51 -12.04
CA ALA A 332 -7.13 0.47 -11.80
C ALA A 332 -6.41 -0.88 -11.68
N HIS A 333 -6.55 -1.51 -10.51
CA HIS A 333 -6.18 -2.91 -10.30
C HIS A 333 -7.33 -3.79 -10.84
N GLU A 334 -7.13 -4.49 -11.95
CA GLU A 334 -8.11 -5.47 -12.45
C GLU A 334 -8.02 -6.77 -11.64
N GLU A 335 -8.45 -6.72 -10.38
CA GLU A 335 -8.65 -7.92 -9.57
C GLU A 335 -10.12 -8.22 -9.35
N SER A 336 -10.44 -9.52 -9.36
CA SER A 336 -11.81 -9.97 -9.43
C SER A 336 -12.42 -10.23 -8.05
N VAL A 337 -13.54 -9.53 -7.78
CA VAL A 337 -14.66 -9.87 -6.85
C VAL A 337 -14.71 -9.13 -5.48
N GLU A 338 -15.60 -8.11 -5.41
CA GLU A 338 -16.51 -7.67 -4.29
C GLU A 338 -15.94 -7.36 -2.88
N GLU A 339 -16.40 -6.37 -2.09
CA GLU A 339 -17.45 -5.32 -2.13
C GLU A 339 -16.91 -4.17 -1.21
N VAL A 340 -17.21 -2.85 -1.30
CA VAL A 340 -18.31 -2.07 -1.91
C VAL A 340 -17.79 -0.66 -2.29
N GLU A 341 -18.27 -0.07 -3.39
CA GLU A 341 -18.50 1.39 -3.51
C GLU A 341 -19.92 1.65 -4.05
N SER A 342 -20.39 2.91 -3.93
CA SER A 342 -21.81 3.30 -4.02
C SER A 342 -22.43 3.20 -5.42
N TYR A 343 -22.67 1.97 -5.90
CA TYR A 343 -23.55 1.73 -7.05
C TYR A 343 -24.93 2.37 -6.80
N GLY A 344 -25.50 3.01 -7.83
CA GLY A 344 -26.69 3.87 -7.72
C GLY A 344 -28.04 3.18 -7.46
N VAL A 345 -28.03 2.08 -6.71
CA VAL A 345 -29.18 1.26 -6.32
C VAL A 345 -29.03 0.89 -4.83
N SER A 346 -29.17 1.85 -3.91
CA SER A 346 -29.04 1.54 -2.48
C SER A 346 -30.26 0.76 -1.96
N HIS A 347 -30.01 -0.38 -1.30
CA HIS A 347 -31.07 -1.23 -0.75
C HIS A 347 -30.74 -1.84 0.61
N SER A 348 -31.78 -2.35 1.29
CA SER A 348 -31.60 -3.07 2.55
C SER A 348 -31.21 -4.53 2.30
N ASN A 349 -29.99 -4.94 2.67
CA ASN A 349 -29.59 -6.35 2.68
C ASN A 349 -30.42 -7.13 3.72
N LYS A 350 -31.14 -8.16 3.25
CA LYS A 350 -32.03 -8.98 4.08
C LYS A 350 -32.03 -10.44 3.67
N LEU A 351 -31.91 -11.31 4.66
CA LEU A 351 -32.13 -12.76 4.50
C LEU A 351 -33.39 -13.18 5.26
N TYR A 352 -34.23 -13.95 4.58
CA TYR A 352 -35.53 -14.40 5.06
C TYR A 352 -35.54 -15.90 5.26
N ILE A 353 -36.09 -16.37 6.39
CA ILE A 353 -36.48 -17.78 6.55
C ILE A 353 -38.00 -17.83 6.52
N ILE A 354 -38.54 -18.60 5.57
CA ILE A 354 -39.97 -18.71 5.27
C ILE A 354 -40.39 -20.17 5.50
N ASP A 355 -41.49 -20.40 6.21
CA ASP A 355 -42.02 -21.75 6.39
C ASP A 355 -42.83 -22.26 5.20
N LYS A 356 -43.14 -23.56 5.19
CA LYS A 356 -43.90 -24.24 4.11
C LYS A 356 -45.33 -23.70 3.93
N GLU A 357 -45.87 -22.98 4.92
CA GLU A 357 -47.14 -22.28 4.84
C GLU A 357 -47.00 -20.86 4.23
N GLY A 358 -45.77 -20.44 3.89
CA GLY A 358 -45.47 -19.15 3.27
C GLY A 358 -45.27 -18.00 4.27
N ASN A 359 -45.18 -18.29 5.58
CA ASN A 359 -45.00 -17.24 6.58
C ASN A 359 -43.52 -16.92 6.76
N ILE A 360 -43.19 -15.63 6.78
CA ILE A 360 -41.86 -15.17 7.19
C ILE A 360 -41.69 -15.44 8.70
N ARG A 361 -40.66 -16.20 9.07
CA ARG A 361 -40.37 -16.61 10.45
C ARG A 361 -39.17 -15.90 11.04
N VAL A 362 -38.15 -15.62 10.24
CA VAL A 362 -36.95 -14.87 10.62
C VAL A 362 -36.60 -13.87 9.54
N VAL A 363 -36.06 -12.71 9.95
CA VAL A 363 -35.55 -11.65 9.07
C VAL A 363 -34.22 -11.15 9.61
N TRP A 364 -33.13 -11.49 8.94
CA TRP A 364 -31.82 -10.87 9.12
C TRP A 364 -31.79 -9.54 8.35
N ARG A 365 -31.11 -8.51 8.86
CA ARG A 365 -31.17 -7.11 8.36
C ARG A 365 -29.80 -6.50 8.03
N GLY A 366 -28.84 -7.34 7.70
CA GLY A 366 -27.46 -6.98 7.38
C GLY A 366 -26.68 -8.23 6.99
N ILE A 367 -25.37 -8.09 6.78
CA ILE A 367 -24.48 -9.17 6.30
C ILE A 367 -23.86 -10.02 7.44
N GLU A 368 -24.03 -9.61 8.69
CA GLU A 368 -23.46 -10.21 9.92
C GLU A 368 -23.99 -11.61 10.30
N TRP A 369 -24.49 -12.39 9.33
CA TRP A 369 -24.96 -13.76 9.55
C TRP A 369 -23.86 -14.77 9.24
N THR A 370 -23.82 -15.86 10.00
CA THR A 370 -22.92 -16.99 9.73
C THR A 370 -23.73 -18.23 9.38
N TYR A 371 -23.08 -19.21 8.72
CA TYR A 371 -23.67 -20.53 8.52
C TYR A 371 -24.22 -21.14 9.83
N ALA A 372 -23.50 -21.00 10.95
CA ALA A 372 -23.93 -21.51 12.24
C ALA A 372 -25.18 -20.79 12.78
N SER A 373 -25.26 -19.47 12.58
CA SER A 373 -26.42 -18.66 12.98
C SER A 373 -27.67 -19.04 12.19
N ILE A 374 -27.56 -19.16 10.86
CA ILE A 374 -28.68 -19.54 9.99
C ILE A 374 -29.10 -20.99 10.25
N TYR A 375 -28.14 -21.90 10.41
CA TYR A 375 -28.42 -23.30 10.72
C TYR A 375 -29.20 -23.44 12.04
N HIS A 376 -28.84 -22.67 13.07
CA HIS A 376 -29.58 -22.64 14.33
C HIS A 376 -31.03 -22.20 14.16
N ASP A 377 -31.26 -21.09 13.45
CA ASP A 377 -32.61 -20.57 13.21
C ASP A 377 -33.46 -21.54 12.37
N VAL A 378 -32.85 -22.21 11.39
CA VAL A 378 -33.50 -23.24 10.56
C VAL A 378 -33.90 -24.46 11.40
N GLU A 379 -33.01 -24.99 12.23
CA GLU A 379 -33.31 -26.11 13.14
C GLU A 379 -34.37 -25.74 14.19
N ALA A 380 -34.43 -24.47 14.64
CA ALA A 380 -35.45 -23.99 15.55
C ALA A 380 -36.86 -23.84 14.93
N LEU A 381 -36.97 -23.99 13.60
CA LEU A 381 -38.21 -23.87 12.83
C LEU A 381 -38.70 -25.20 12.23
N MET A 382 -37.91 -26.28 12.32
CA MET A 382 -38.28 -27.65 11.93
C MET A 382 -39.10 -28.38 13.00
#